data_AF-A0A4Q2ZAN3-F1
#
_entry.id   AF-A0A4Q2ZAN3-F1
#
_cell.length_a   1.000
_cell.length_b   1.000
_cell.length_c   1.000
_cell.angle_alpha   90.00
_cell.angle_beta   90.00
_cell.angle_gamma   90.00
#
_symmetry.space_group_name_H-M   'P 1'
#
loop_
_entity.id
_entity.type
_entity.pdbx_description
1 polymer ?
#
loop_
_entity_poly.entity_id
_entity_poly.type
_entity_poly.pdbx_seq_one_letter_code
_entity_poly.pdbx_strand_id
1 'polypeptide(L)'
;YMKYNSQPVSHSMFLNFWWNSSMLADSRTRALNLGIDPYSIYAGVDVESGGSGTNFDWNAVFPAGQAHRLSLAFYGQQRVFQNSGNPGGFQNAELRFWTGANADPSNTTTADAWKGLAHYIPATSPLRQLPFVTNFNRGQGNRFAVDGTVMMTRGWNNLSLQDVLPTWRWIVSSTGTKLQPSLELDDAYYGGTSLKISGALNGTNDVKLYAASLPVGADTRYRIVYKCNQGTAATRMQVALSFEDAPGTFIYLSVGNAPTTGWNTTTFSLGAYAGKKIAVMGLRFLGSPAINDYQMRIGRIAVYDGPATPAAPAPAMNLRVVKKDALDADTLAIRLKWDASSTAGIHHYRIVQLMPNGTRRWLGGTPGPAFFIPSARRLSSESNITLEVTAVGAAYGASSVATLSVPVPAGPDVANRLTGTWVGTPGSWANGGDTGDKVFDGSLNTFFDAQETSAWTGLNFGAQRRITAFRYAPRGGWAWRMLEGGVFEAANQADFSDAVNLFTVVIEPPDGVYTTIPVSHPSLFRYFRFRSNGHG
;
A
#
# COMPACT_ATOMS: atom_id res chain seq x y z
N TYR A 1 18.46 36.51 4.69
CA TYR A 1 17.65 35.32 5.05
C TYR A 1 18.47 34.07 5.32
N MET A 2 19.63 33.82 4.67
CA MET A 2 20.51 32.73 5.12
C MET A 2 21.40 33.14 6.31
N LYS A 3 21.93 34.38 6.27
CA LYS A 3 22.67 35.02 7.37
C LYS A 3 22.18 36.45 7.60
N TYR A 4 22.35 36.94 8.83
CA TYR A 4 22.20 38.35 9.23
C TYR A 4 23.26 38.67 10.29
N ASN A 5 24.05 39.73 10.11
CA ASN A 5 25.18 40.09 10.99
C ASN A 5 26.09 38.89 11.33
N SER A 6 26.47 38.12 10.31
CA SER A 6 27.27 36.88 10.43
C SER A 6 26.62 35.72 11.19
N GLN A 7 25.42 35.89 11.74
CA GLN A 7 24.67 34.82 12.39
C GLN A 7 23.83 34.04 11.37
N PRO A 8 23.80 32.69 11.45
CA PRO A 8 22.87 31.88 10.67
C PRO A 8 21.42 32.25 10.99
N VAL A 9 20.60 32.42 9.94
CA VAL A 9 19.16 32.69 10.06
C VAL A 9 18.34 31.50 9.56
N SER A 10 18.79 30.86 8.47
CA SER A 10 18.15 29.68 7.90
C SER A 10 19.18 28.60 7.63
N HIS A 11 18.77 27.34 7.81
CA HIS A 11 19.58 26.17 7.44
C HIS A 11 19.65 25.98 5.93
N SER A 12 18.58 26.35 5.22
CA SER A 12 18.46 26.21 3.77
C SER A 12 17.61 27.31 3.15
N MET A 13 17.74 27.48 1.84
CA MET A 13 16.94 28.41 1.05
C MET A 13 16.44 27.72 -0.22
N PHE A 14 15.13 27.82 -0.47
CA PHE A 14 14.54 27.46 -1.75
C PHE A 14 14.53 28.70 -2.64
N LEU A 15 15.24 28.65 -3.76
CA LEU A 15 15.21 29.71 -4.77
C LEU A 15 13.96 29.56 -5.63
N ASN A 16 13.32 30.69 -5.91
CA ASN A 16 12.20 30.75 -6.84
C ASN A 16 12.58 30.28 -8.25
N PHE A 17 11.61 29.94 -9.10
CA PHE A 17 11.81 29.18 -10.35
C PHE A 17 12.50 29.96 -11.49
N TRP A 18 12.43 31.30 -11.48
CA TRP A 18 12.93 32.16 -12.56
C TRP A 18 14.44 32.43 -12.44
N TRP A 19 15.24 31.37 -12.49
CA TRP A 19 16.70 31.45 -12.50
C TRP A 19 17.26 31.13 -13.90
N ASN A 20 18.53 31.50 -14.12
CA ASN A 20 19.31 31.06 -15.27
C ASN A 20 20.73 30.67 -14.85
N SER A 21 21.53 30.19 -15.80
CA SER A 21 22.90 29.74 -15.58
C SER A 21 23.78 30.77 -14.85
N SER A 22 23.72 32.05 -15.24
CA SER A 22 24.49 33.12 -14.59
C SER A 22 24.03 33.34 -13.15
N MET A 23 22.72 33.43 -12.92
CA MET A 23 22.16 33.66 -11.58
C MET A 23 22.53 32.55 -10.59
N LEU A 24 22.57 31.30 -11.03
CA LEU A 24 22.99 30.17 -10.18
C LEU A 24 24.50 30.20 -9.88
N ALA A 25 25.32 30.62 -10.85
CA ALA A 25 26.76 30.82 -10.64
C ALA A 25 27.04 31.97 -9.66
N ASP A 26 26.32 33.08 -9.79
CA ASP A 26 26.41 34.23 -8.87
C ASP A 26 25.94 33.84 -7.46
N SER A 27 24.87 33.04 -7.36
CA SER A 27 24.36 32.52 -6.09
C SER A 27 25.40 31.64 -5.39
N ARG A 28 26.09 30.76 -6.12
CA ARG A 28 27.19 29.95 -5.58
C ARG A 28 28.33 30.83 -5.08
N THR A 29 28.77 31.79 -5.89
CA THR A 29 29.87 32.70 -5.54
C THR A 29 29.52 33.52 -4.29
N ARG A 30 28.29 34.05 -4.22
CA ARG A 30 27.76 34.75 -3.06
C ARG A 30 27.75 33.86 -1.82
N ALA A 31 27.29 32.61 -1.93
CA ALA A 31 27.25 31.67 -0.82
C ALA A 31 28.66 31.40 -0.26
N LEU A 32 29.62 31.11 -1.14
CA LEU A 32 31.02 30.90 -0.76
C LEU A 32 31.62 32.12 -0.05
N ASN A 33 31.40 33.33 -0.60
CA ASN A 33 31.88 34.58 0.01
C ASN A 33 31.28 34.86 1.39
N LEU A 34 30.10 34.32 1.68
CA LEU A 34 29.43 34.43 2.97
C LEU A 34 29.72 33.25 3.91
N GLY A 35 30.57 32.29 3.50
CA GLY A 35 30.83 31.06 4.24
C GLY A 35 29.56 30.24 4.46
N ILE A 36 28.71 30.16 3.44
CA ILE A 36 27.50 29.32 3.39
C ILE A 36 27.77 28.20 2.39
N ASP A 37 27.46 26.96 2.77
CA ASP A 37 27.51 25.83 1.86
C ASP A 37 26.54 26.05 0.67
N PRO A 38 27.03 26.16 -0.58
CA PRO A 38 26.16 26.33 -1.75
C PRO A 38 25.10 25.23 -1.89
N TYR A 39 25.33 24.03 -1.34
CA TYR A 39 24.37 22.92 -1.39
C TYR A 39 23.23 23.05 -0.36
N SER A 40 23.29 24.02 0.56
CA SER A 40 22.14 24.41 1.40
C SER A 40 21.11 25.29 0.66
N ILE A 41 21.44 25.72 -0.56
CA ILE A 41 20.57 26.52 -1.41
C ILE A 41 20.05 25.61 -2.52
N TYR A 42 18.74 25.61 -2.74
CA TYR A 42 18.05 24.72 -3.65
C TYR A 42 17.46 25.52 -4.82
N ALA A 43 17.95 25.29 -6.04
CA ALA A 43 17.34 25.82 -7.25
C ALA A 43 15.96 25.16 -7.43
N GLY A 44 14.89 25.95 -7.34
CA GLY A 44 13.53 25.46 -7.47
C GLY A 44 13.16 25.17 -8.91
N VAL A 45 12.54 24.01 -9.16
CA VAL A 45 11.92 23.64 -10.44
C VAL A 45 10.46 23.34 -10.17
N ASP A 46 9.56 24.10 -10.82
CA ASP A 46 8.13 23.86 -10.77
C ASP A 46 7.77 22.71 -11.71
N VAL A 47 7.46 21.55 -11.14
CA VAL A 47 6.99 20.37 -11.88
C VAL A 47 5.49 20.13 -11.72
N GLU A 48 4.74 21.08 -11.16
CA GLU A 48 3.32 20.89 -10.82
C GLU A 48 2.47 20.64 -12.07
N SER A 49 2.68 21.41 -13.14
CA SER A 49 1.91 21.26 -14.38
C SER A 49 2.50 20.18 -15.30
N GLY A 50 3.83 20.08 -15.36
CA GLY A 50 4.53 19.30 -16.38
C GLY A 50 5.08 17.95 -15.93
N GLY A 51 5.27 17.70 -14.63
CA GLY A 51 6.00 16.52 -14.16
C GLY A 51 7.37 16.40 -14.85
N SER A 52 7.70 15.21 -15.38
CA SER A 52 8.89 14.99 -16.22
C SER A 52 8.81 15.60 -17.63
N GLY A 53 7.71 16.28 -17.98
CA GLY A 53 7.58 17.12 -19.18
C GLY A 53 8.01 18.57 -18.95
N THR A 54 8.37 18.93 -17.71
CA THR A 54 8.88 20.27 -17.38
C THR A 54 10.24 20.50 -18.04
N ASN A 55 10.38 21.60 -18.77
CA ASN A 55 11.65 21.96 -19.40
C ASN A 55 12.43 22.94 -18.52
N PHE A 56 13.68 22.59 -18.19
CA PHE A 56 14.62 23.50 -17.56
C PHE A 56 16.05 23.15 -17.98
N ASP A 57 16.96 24.12 -17.85
CA ASP A 57 18.37 23.91 -18.18
C ASP A 57 19.09 23.13 -17.06
N TRP A 58 19.19 21.81 -17.21
CA TRP A 58 19.95 20.96 -16.27
C TRP A 58 21.41 21.40 -16.14
N ASN A 59 22.05 21.87 -17.22
CA ASN A 59 23.44 22.31 -17.20
C ASN A 59 23.64 23.61 -16.40
N ALA A 60 22.58 24.39 -16.19
CA ALA A 60 22.64 25.54 -15.30
C ALA A 60 22.84 25.14 -13.84
N VAL A 61 22.32 23.98 -13.42
CA VAL A 61 22.50 23.46 -12.06
C VAL A 61 23.71 22.53 -11.99
N PHE A 62 23.87 21.66 -13.00
CA PHE A 62 24.86 20.60 -13.09
C PHE A 62 25.75 20.74 -14.34
N PRO A 63 26.63 21.76 -14.38
CA PRO A 63 27.50 21.98 -15.53
C PRO A 63 28.49 20.82 -15.74
N ALA A 64 28.62 20.36 -16.99
CA ALA A 64 29.52 19.27 -17.34
C ALA A 64 30.99 19.57 -16.97
N GLY A 65 31.66 18.60 -16.35
CA GLY A 65 33.06 18.72 -15.94
C GLY A 65 33.33 19.72 -14.81
N GLN A 66 32.29 20.25 -14.17
CA GLN A 66 32.39 21.23 -13.09
C GLN A 66 31.59 20.77 -11.87
N ALA A 67 31.86 21.38 -10.71
CA ALA A 67 31.05 21.16 -9.53
C ALA A 67 29.60 21.62 -9.76
N HIS A 68 28.63 20.85 -9.26
CA HIS A 68 27.23 21.28 -9.20
C HIS A 68 27.14 22.66 -8.53
N ARG A 69 26.36 23.57 -9.12
CA ARG A 69 26.35 24.97 -8.66
C ARG A 69 25.71 25.09 -7.28
N LEU A 70 24.53 24.52 -7.13
CA LEU A 70 23.69 24.49 -5.94
C LEU A 70 22.99 23.11 -5.83
N SER A 71 22.13 22.92 -4.83
CA SER A 71 21.18 21.80 -4.80
C SER A 71 19.97 22.07 -5.70
N LEU A 72 19.13 21.04 -5.93
CA LEU A 72 17.92 21.11 -6.74
C LEU A 72 16.70 20.75 -5.88
N ALA A 73 15.57 21.43 -6.06
CA ALA A 73 14.32 21.07 -5.41
C ALA A 73 13.12 21.12 -6.37
N PHE A 74 12.29 20.09 -6.33
CA PHE A 74 11.09 19.98 -7.17
C PHE A 74 9.86 20.45 -6.40
N TYR A 75 9.21 21.51 -6.87
CA TYR A 75 7.91 21.95 -6.38
C TYR A 75 6.79 21.24 -7.16
N GLY A 76 5.77 20.74 -6.47
CA GLY A 76 4.61 20.10 -7.13
C GLY A 76 4.80 18.62 -7.51
N GLN A 77 5.83 17.93 -6.98
CA GLN A 77 6.17 16.54 -7.35
C GLN A 77 5.01 15.53 -7.21
N GLN A 78 4.03 15.79 -6.34
CA GLN A 78 2.84 14.95 -6.17
C GLN A 78 2.01 14.81 -7.46
N ARG A 79 2.18 15.72 -8.42
CA ARG A 79 1.51 15.66 -9.73
C ARG A 79 1.97 14.48 -10.58
N VAL A 80 3.18 13.97 -10.35
CA VAL A 80 3.64 12.70 -10.92
C VAL A 80 2.66 11.57 -10.56
N PHE A 81 2.17 11.54 -9.33
CA PHE A 81 1.13 10.59 -8.90
C PHE A 81 -0.25 10.94 -9.48
N GLN A 82 -0.70 12.19 -9.32
CA GLN A 82 -2.06 12.61 -9.70
C GLN A 82 -2.35 12.45 -11.20
N ASN A 83 -1.34 12.61 -12.06
CA ASN A 83 -1.50 12.52 -13.51
C ASN A 83 -1.34 11.09 -14.07
N SER A 84 -1.01 10.11 -13.23
CA SER A 84 -0.67 8.75 -13.68
C SER A 84 -1.86 7.84 -13.97
N GLY A 85 -3.07 8.22 -13.53
CA GLY A 85 -4.33 7.50 -13.77
C GLY A 85 -4.50 6.17 -13.03
N ASN A 86 -3.42 5.40 -12.83
CA ASN A 86 -3.44 4.12 -12.11
C ASN A 86 -2.07 3.79 -11.46
N PRO A 87 -1.99 2.83 -10.52
CA PRO A 87 -0.76 2.50 -9.82
C PRO A 87 0.41 2.02 -10.71
N GLY A 88 0.13 1.39 -11.86
CA GLY A 88 1.15 0.97 -12.82
C GLY A 88 1.73 2.14 -13.60
N GLY A 89 0.86 3.03 -14.09
CA GLY A 89 1.26 4.29 -14.72
C GLY A 89 2.14 5.12 -13.80
N PHE A 90 1.81 5.15 -12.50
CA PHE A 90 2.60 5.88 -11.50
C PHE A 90 4.02 5.32 -11.35
N GLN A 91 4.21 4.01 -11.41
CA GLN A 91 5.56 3.43 -11.36
C GLN A 91 6.42 3.87 -12.54
N ASN A 92 5.85 3.88 -13.74
CA ASN A 92 6.56 4.31 -14.94
C ASN A 92 6.88 5.81 -14.89
N ALA A 93 5.94 6.63 -14.40
CA ALA A 93 6.14 8.06 -14.22
C ALA A 93 7.25 8.36 -13.19
N GLU A 94 7.27 7.66 -12.05
CA GLU A 94 8.35 7.79 -11.06
C GLU A 94 9.70 7.33 -11.61
N LEU A 95 9.75 6.21 -12.33
CA LEU A 95 10.99 5.71 -12.95
C LEU A 95 11.56 6.73 -13.93
N ARG A 96 10.71 7.31 -14.80
CA ARG A 96 11.16 8.39 -15.69
C ARG A 96 11.62 9.62 -14.91
N PHE A 97 10.88 10.02 -13.88
CA PHE A 97 11.18 11.22 -13.10
C PHE A 97 12.54 11.11 -12.40
N TRP A 98 12.81 9.99 -11.71
CA TRP A 98 14.00 9.81 -10.88
C TRP A 98 15.17 9.16 -11.63
N THR A 99 14.92 8.15 -12.47
CA THR A 99 15.97 7.40 -13.18
C THR A 99 16.27 7.98 -14.56
N GLY A 100 15.25 8.48 -15.26
CA GLY A 100 15.36 8.98 -16.64
C GLY A 100 14.78 8.03 -17.68
N ALA A 101 14.80 8.46 -18.95
CA ALA A 101 14.11 7.80 -20.06
C ALA A 101 14.53 6.33 -20.32
N ASN A 102 15.78 5.99 -20.00
CA ASN A 102 16.30 4.63 -20.20
C ASN A 102 15.88 3.65 -19.09
N ALA A 103 15.29 4.14 -17.99
CA ALA A 103 14.93 3.37 -16.80
C ALA A 103 16.09 2.51 -16.22
N ASP A 104 17.34 2.95 -16.43
CA ASP A 104 18.56 2.30 -15.94
C ASP A 104 19.51 3.39 -15.40
N PRO A 105 19.74 3.46 -14.07
CA PRO A 105 20.59 4.50 -13.49
C PRO A 105 22.08 4.30 -13.81
N SER A 106 22.48 3.17 -14.41
CA SER A 106 23.83 2.97 -14.95
C SER A 106 23.98 3.34 -16.42
N ASN A 107 22.87 3.60 -17.12
CA ASN A 107 22.85 4.02 -18.51
C ASN A 107 21.90 5.22 -18.68
N THR A 108 22.41 6.41 -18.41
CA THR A 108 21.65 7.66 -18.45
C THR A 108 21.93 8.50 -19.71
N THR A 109 22.64 7.94 -20.70
CA THR A 109 22.90 8.58 -22.00
C THR A 109 21.60 8.63 -22.80
N THR A 110 21.05 9.83 -22.99
CA THR A 110 19.76 10.01 -23.67
C THR A 110 19.63 11.38 -24.32
N ALA A 111 18.88 11.43 -25.42
CA ALA A 111 18.44 12.67 -26.07
C ALA A 111 17.19 13.28 -25.40
N ASP A 112 16.53 12.58 -24.48
CA ASP A 112 15.36 13.07 -23.76
C ASP A 112 15.69 14.38 -22.99
N ALA A 113 14.78 15.35 -23.00
CA ALA A 113 14.96 16.60 -22.28
C ALA A 113 14.98 16.39 -20.75
N TRP A 114 14.25 15.38 -20.27
CA TRP A 114 14.26 14.97 -18.88
C TRP A 114 15.28 13.86 -18.64
N LYS A 115 16.45 14.24 -18.11
CA LYS A 115 17.55 13.30 -17.88
C LYS A 115 17.29 12.32 -16.74
N GLY A 116 16.43 12.69 -15.79
CA GLY A 116 16.25 11.98 -14.52
C GLY A 116 17.36 12.33 -13.53
N LEU A 117 17.02 12.37 -12.23
CA LEU A 117 17.97 12.78 -11.20
C LEU A 117 19.19 11.85 -11.10
N ALA A 118 19.01 10.56 -11.38
CA ALA A 118 20.08 9.55 -11.37
C ALA A 118 21.20 9.84 -12.40
N HIS A 119 20.96 10.68 -13.41
CA HIS A 119 22.01 11.14 -14.32
C HIS A 119 23.05 12.00 -13.61
N TYR A 120 22.66 12.76 -12.59
CA TYR A 120 23.51 13.75 -11.92
C TYR A 120 23.86 13.37 -10.48
N ILE A 121 22.97 12.68 -9.77
CA ILE A 121 23.12 12.41 -8.34
C ILE A 121 23.12 10.90 -8.09
N PRO A 122 24.21 10.35 -7.51
CA PRO A 122 24.24 8.95 -7.08
C PRO A 122 23.16 8.64 -6.04
N ALA A 123 22.54 7.46 -6.15
CA ALA A 123 21.60 6.99 -5.14
C ALA A 123 22.28 6.71 -3.80
N THR A 124 21.64 7.10 -2.70
CA THR A 124 22.06 6.75 -1.33
C THR A 124 21.30 5.54 -0.82
N SER A 125 21.89 4.78 0.10
CA SER A 125 21.26 3.62 0.73
C SER A 125 21.28 3.68 2.26
N PRO A 126 20.16 3.38 2.95
CA PRO A 126 20.10 3.31 4.41
C PRO A 126 20.62 1.98 4.98
N LEU A 127 21.02 1.03 4.15
CA LEU A 127 21.42 -0.32 4.57
C LEU A 127 22.82 -0.31 5.20
N ARG A 128 22.89 0.04 6.48
CA ARG A 128 24.16 0.15 7.24
C ARG A 128 24.24 -0.79 8.46
N GLN A 129 23.12 -1.39 8.85
CA GLN A 129 23.02 -2.20 10.07
C GLN A 129 22.09 -3.39 9.86
N LEU A 130 22.33 -4.45 10.63
CA LEU A 130 21.47 -5.62 10.70
C LEU A 130 20.39 -5.46 11.79
N PRO A 131 19.24 -6.13 11.66
CA PRO A 131 18.80 -6.83 10.45
C PRO A 131 18.33 -5.84 9.37
N PHE A 132 18.54 -6.22 8.11
CA PHE A 132 17.87 -5.60 6.96
C PHE A 132 16.82 -6.58 6.44
N VAL A 133 15.58 -6.13 6.27
CA VAL A 133 14.50 -6.91 5.63
C VAL A 133 13.73 -6.02 4.67
N THR A 134 13.38 -6.57 3.51
CA THR A 134 12.44 -5.98 2.56
C THR A 134 11.54 -7.09 2.03
N ASN A 135 10.24 -6.85 2.02
CA ASN A 135 9.25 -7.65 1.30
C ASN A 135 8.85 -6.99 -0.02
N PHE A 136 9.55 -5.91 -0.39
CA PHE A 136 9.19 -5.03 -1.50
C PHE A 136 7.81 -4.41 -1.33
N ASN A 137 7.32 -4.25 -0.09
CA ASN A 137 6.04 -3.64 0.19
C ASN A 137 6.10 -2.13 -0.08
N ARG A 138 5.28 -1.65 -1.01
CA ARG A 138 5.23 -0.21 -1.35
C ARG A 138 4.41 0.61 -0.35
N GLY A 139 3.85 0.00 0.68
CA GLY A 139 2.92 0.64 1.61
C GLY A 139 1.52 0.82 0.99
N GLN A 140 1.20 0.04 -0.04
CA GLN A 140 -0.11 0.02 -0.69
C GLN A 140 -0.29 -1.30 -1.46
N GLY A 141 -1.53 -1.63 -1.80
CA GLY A 141 -1.86 -2.77 -2.66
C GLY A 141 -3.35 -2.97 -2.85
N ASN A 142 -3.72 -3.89 -3.73
CA ASN A 142 -5.11 -4.35 -3.91
C ASN A 142 -5.40 -5.63 -3.12
N ARG A 143 -4.43 -6.07 -2.34
CA ARG A 143 -4.49 -7.22 -1.42
C ARG A 143 -3.48 -7.03 -0.32
N PHE A 144 -3.67 -7.71 0.81
CA PHE A 144 -2.64 -7.83 1.84
C PHE A 144 -2.38 -9.30 2.12
N ALA A 145 -1.15 -9.74 1.86
CA ALA A 145 -0.68 -11.09 2.19
C ALA A 145 0.15 -11.07 3.47
N VAL A 146 0.09 -12.16 4.23
CA VAL A 146 0.96 -12.44 5.37
C VAL A 146 1.53 -13.83 5.16
N ASP A 147 2.84 -13.89 4.99
CA ASP A 147 3.61 -15.12 4.75
C ASP A 147 3.03 -16.00 3.62
N GLY A 148 2.59 -15.34 2.53
CA GLY A 148 2.01 -15.95 1.34
C GLY A 148 0.49 -16.18 1.41
N THR A 149 -0.13 -16.01 2.58
CA THR A 149 -1.57 -16.15 2.77
C THR A 149 -2.27 -14.81 2.59
N VAL A 150 -3.19 -14.72 1.62
CA VAL A 150 -3.98 -13.50 1.37
C VAL A 150 -5.02 -13.33 2.48
N MET A 151 -4.94 -12.22 3.22
CA MET A 151 -5.86 -11.87 4.32
C MET A 151 -6.82 -10.73 3.98
N MET A 152 -6.65 -10.10 2.82
CA MET A 152 -7.50 -9.04 2.29
C MET A 152 -7.34 -8.93 0.78
N THR A 153 -8.43 -8.65 0.06
CA THR A 153 -8.50 -8.57 -1.42
C THR A 153 -9.08 -7.24 -1.92
N ARG A 154 -8.92 -6.16 -1.14
CA ARG A 154 -9.33 -4.80 -1.50
C ARG A 154 -8.15 -3.83 -1.48
N GLY A 155 -8.34 -2.65 -2.08
CA GLY A 155 -7.39 -1.55 -2.04
C GLY A 155 -7.04 -1.13 -0.60
N TRP A 156 -5.77 -0.82 -0.37
CA TRP A 156 -5.28 -0.24 0.88
C TRP A 156 -4.01 0.58 0.65
N ASN A 157 -3.76 1.52 1.56
CA ASN A 157 -2.49 2.22 1.70
C ASN A 157 -2.16 2.43 3.19
N ASN A 158 -0.91 2.20 3.54
CA ASN A 158 -0.32 2.51 4.84
C ASN A 158 1.20 2.62 4.66
N LEU A 159 1.69 3.84 4.44
CA LEU A 159 3.11 4.10 4.21
C LEU A 159 3.98 3.80 5.44
N SER A 160 3.40 3.66 6.63
CA SER A 160 4.12 3.19 7.82
C SER A 160 4.62 1.74 7.69
N LEU A 161 4.13 1.00 6.70
CA LEU A 161 4.55 -0.37 6.37
C LEU A 161 5.34 -0.45 5.06
N GLN A 162 5.73 0.70 4.47
CA GLN A 162 6.55 0.71 3.28
C GLN A 162 7.96 0.22 3.64
N ASP A 163 8.44 -0.77 2.89
CA ASP A 163 9.80 -1.26 3.02
C ASP A 163 10.80 -0.32 2.32
N VAL A 164 12.08 -0.46 2.66
CA VAL A 164 13.14 0.05 1.78
C VAL A 164 13.09 -0.71 0.45
N LEU A 165 12.83 0.02 -0.64
CA LEU A 165 12.80 -0.49 -2.01
C LEU A 165 14.20 -0.48 -2.65
N PRO A 166 14.42 -1.18 -3.78
CA PRO A 166 15.73 -1.26 -4.44
C PRO A 166 16.38 0.11 -4.66
N THR A 167 17.66 0.23 -4.30
CA THR A 167 18.49 1.41 -4.55
C THR A 167 18.53 1.74 -6.05
N TRP A 168 18.61 0.71 -6.89
CA TRP A 168 18.63 0.86 -8.35
C TRP A 168 17.40 0.24 -9.00
N ARG A 169 16.73 1.03 -9.85
CA ARG A 169 15.59 0.60 -10.67
C ARG A 169 15.77 1.07 -12.12
N TRP A 170 16.27 0.24 -13.05
CA TRP A 170 16.85 -1.10 -12.84
C TRP A 170 18.18 -1.25 -13.57
N ILE A 171 19.20 -1.74 -12.87
CA ILE A 171 20.48 -2.12 -13.50
C ILE A 171 20.41 -3.61 -13.84
N VAL A 172 20.31 -3.91 -15.13
CA VAL A 172 20.28 -5.28 -15.66
C VAL A 172 21.35 -5.42 -16.75
N SER A 173 22.29 -6.35 -16.55
CA SER A 173 23.23 -6.80 -17.58
C SER A 173 22.86 -8.20 -18.05
N SER A 174 22.98 -8.46 -19.35
CA SER A 174 22.64 -9.77 -19.92
C SER A 174 23.62 -10.16 -21.02
N THR A 175 23.90 -11.46 -21.15
CA THR A 175 24.57 -12.04 -22.32
C THR A 175 23.57 -12.45 -23.42
N GLY A 176 22.28 -12.26 -23.19
CA GLY A 176 21.19 -12.49 -24.13
C GLY A 176 20.16 -11.37 -24.01
N THR A 177 18.87 -11.72 -23.95
CA THR A 177 17.79 -10.76 -23.69
C THR A 177 17.81 -10.32 -22.22
N LYS A 178 17.56 -9.03 -21.95
CA LYS A 178 17.40 -8.51 -20.58
C LYS A 178 16.05 -8.92 -20.01
N LEU A 179 16.07 -9.61 -18.88
CA LEU A 179 14.88 -9.77 -18.05
C LEU A 179 14.39 -8.41 -17.54
N GLN A 180 13.09 -8.30 -17.31
CA GLN A 180 12.40 -7.07 -16.94
C GLN A 180 11.95 -7.13 -15.48
N PRO A 181 12.59 -6.37 -14.58
CA PRO A 181 12.14 -6.25 -13.20
C PRO A 181 10.96 -5.28 -13.06
N SER A 182 10.03 -5.59 -12.15
CA SER A 182 8.91 -4.70 -11.79
C SER A 182 8.46 -4.92 -10.35
N LEU A 183 7.79 -3.93 -9.74
CA LEU A 183 7.13 -4.07 -8.45
C LEU A 183 5.64 -4.33 -8.70
N GLU A 184 5.21 -5.58 -8.64
CA GLU A 184 3.84 -5.95 -9.03
C GLU A 184 2.88 -6.02 -7.84
N LEU A 185 1.59 -5.80 -8.14
CA LEU A 185 0.47 -5.74 -7.19
C LEU A 185 -0.40 -7.01 -7.21
N ASP A 186 -0.06 -7.98 -8.06
CA ASP A 186 -0.87 -9.16 -8.38
C ASP A 186 -0.52 -10.40 -7.54
N ASP A 187 0.62 -10.43 -6.87
CA ASP A 187 1.01 -11.48 -5.93
C ASP A 187 2.07 -10.93 -4.95
N ALA A 188 1.96 -11.30 -3.68
CA ALA A 188 2.84 -10.82 -2.61
C ALA A 188 3.04 -11.90 -1.55
N TYR A 189 4.24 -11.97 -0.99
CA TYR A 189 4.49 -12.81 0.18
C TYR A 189 4.04 -12.11 1.46
N TYR A 190 4.36 -10.82 1.58
CA TYR A 190 3.98 -10.00 2.73
C TYR A 190 3.65 -8.58 2.27
N GLY A 191 2.54 -8.02 2.74
CA GLY A 191 2.06 -6.73 2.27
C GLY A 191 1.34 -6.84 0.93
N GLY A 192 1.52 -5.86 0.04
CA GLY A 192 0.71 -5.68 -1.16
C GLY A 192 1.45 -5.81 -2.48
N THR A 193 2.78 -5.96 -2.43
CA THR A 193 3.62 -6.01 -3.63
C THR A 193 4.76 -7.01 -3.46
N SER A 194 5.31 -7.48 -4.58
CA SER A 194 6.56 -8.24 -4.65
C SER A 194 7.43 -7.75 -5.82
N LEU A 195 8.72 -8.10 -5.81
CA LEU A 195 9.57 -7.91 -6.98
C LEU A 195 9.31 -9.05 -7.96
N LYS A 196 8.93 -8.75 -9.21
CA LYS A 196 8.93 -9.72 -10.30
C LYS A 196 10.11 -9.48 -11.23
N ILE A 197 10.70 -10.56 -11.70
CA ILE A 197 11.65 -10.61 -12.80
C ILE A 197 11.03 -11.49 -13.89
N SER A 198 10.81 -10.94 -15.09
CA SER A 198 10.16 -11.70 -16.17
C SER A 198 10.74 -11.46 -17.56
N GLY A 199 10.53 -12.41 -18.46
CA GLY A 199 10.87 -12.31 -19.88
C GLY A 199 11.46 -13.60 -20.43
N ALA A 200 12.04 -13.52 -21.63
CA ALA A 200 12.80 -14.62 -22.20
C ALA A 200 14.17 -14.75 -21.54
N LEU A 201 14.41 -15.87 -20.89
CA LEU A 201 15.69 -16.21 -20.25
C LEU A 201 16.49 -17.12 -21.20
N ASN A 202 17.32 -16.51 -22.06
CA ASN A 202 18.13 -17.17 -23.08
C ASN A 202 19.65 -16.87 -22.96
N GLY A 203 20.04 -16.23 -21.85
CA GLY A 203 21.41 -15.87 -21.51
C GLY A 203 21.51 -15.54 -20.02
N THR A 204 22.73 -15.40 -19.51
CA THR A 204 22.92 -15.03 -18.10
C THR A 204 22.48 -13.58 -17.89
N ASN A 205 21.63 -13.34 -16.89
CA ASN A 205 21.20 -12.01 -16.48
C ASN A 205 21.66 -11.71 -15.06
N ASP A 206 22.24 -10.54 -14.82
CA ASP A 206 22.54 -10.01 -13.49
C ASP A 206 21.71 -8.76 -13.21
N VAL A 207 21.02 -8.75 -12.06
CA VAL A 207 20.16 -7.66 -11.61
C VAL A 207 20.72 -7.10 -10.30
N LYS A 208 21.22 -5.86 -10.30
CA LYS A 208 21.66 -5.19 -9.07
C LYS A 208 20.47 -4.49 -8.41
N LEU A 209 20.25 -4.73 -7.12
CA LEU A 209 19.10 -4.21 -6.39
C LEU A 209 19.49 -3.17 -5.35
N TYR A 210 20.41 -3.50 -4.45
CA TYR A 210 20.74 -2.67 -3.29
C TYR A 210 22.24 -2.36 -3.22
N ALA A 211 22.55 -1.08 -2.99
CA ALA A 211 23.81 -0.69 -2.37
C ALA A 211 23.70 -0.89 -0.86
N ALA A 212 24.77 -1.29 -0.20
CA ALA A 212 24.79 -1.62 1.21
C ALA A 212 26.16 -1.34 1.84
N SER A 213 26.18 -1.30 3.17
CA SER A 213 27.37 -1.40 4.01
C SER A 213 26.99 -2.22 5.24
N LEU A 214 26.51 -3.46 5.01
CA LEU A 214 25.98 -4.32 6.06
C LEU A 214 27.12 -5.19 6.62
N PRO A 215 27.39 -5.15 7.95
CA PRO A 215 28.43 -6.00 8.54
C PRO A 215 28.05 -7.48 8.45
N VAL A 216 29.05 -8.35 8.32
CA VAL A 216 28.88 -9.81 8.35
C VAL A 216 29.66 -10.37 9.53
N GLY A 217 28.96 -11.09 10.41
CA GLY A 217 29.50 -11.88 11.51
C GLY A 217 29.39 -13.39 11.23
N ALA A 218 29.84 -14.19 12.20
CA ALA A 218 29.84 -15.66 12.08
C ALA A 218 28.42 -16.25 11.95
N ASP A 219 27.43 -15.61 12.58
CA ASP A 219 26.03 -16.06 12.61
C ASP A 219 25.14 -15.33 11.58
N THR A 220 25.71 -14.49 10.72
CA THR A 220 24.94 -13.75 9.72
C THR A 220 24.36 -14.70 8.67
N ARG A 221 23.09 -14.48 8.35
CA ARG A 221 22.31 -15.24 7.38
C ARG A 221 21.79 -14.33 6.27
N TYR A 222 21.69 -14.90 5.06
CA TYR A 222 20.93 -14.31 3.96
C TYR A 222 19.71 -15.19 3.68
N ARG A 223 18.50 -14.64 3.82
CA ARG A 223 17.24 -15.36 3.58
C ARG A 223 16.50 -14.72 2.41
N ILE A 224 16.05 -15.56 1.48
CA ILE A 224 15.25 -15.15 0.32
C ILE A 224 13.97 -15.98 0.24
N VAL A 225 12.85 -15.31 -0.02
CA VAL A 225 11.56 -15.94 -0.29
C VAL A 225 11.15 -15.66 -1.72
N TYR A 226 10.86 -16.71 -2.48
CA TYR A 226 10.64 -16.61 -3.93
C TYR A 226 9.55 -17.56 -4.44
N LYS A 227 8.98 -17.25 -5.60
CA LYS A 227 8.00 -18.07 -6.30
C LYS A 227 8.31 -18.06 -7.79
N CYS A 228 8.45 -19.25 -8.38
CA CYS A 228 8.89 -19.44 -9.75
C CYS A 228 7.76 -20.07 -10.58
N ASN A 229 7.56 -19.63 -11.82
CA ASN A 229 6.56 -20.24 -12.71
C ASN A 229 7.03 -21.56 -13.35
N GLN A 230 8.28 -22.00 -13.10
CA GLN A 230 8.82 -23.26 -13.60
C GLN A 230 8.39 -24.49 -12.78
N GLY A 231 7.32 -24.39 -11.99
CA GLY A 231 6.87 -25.45 -11.09
C GLY A 231 7.93 -25.77 -10.04
N THR A 232 8.30 -27.05 -9.93
CA THR A 232 9.34 -27.55 -9.02
C THR A 232 10.71 -27.77 -9.68
N ALA A 233 10.85 -27.35 -10.94
CA ALA A 233 12.12 -27.46 -11.68
C ALA A 233 13.20 -26.50 -11.13
N ALA A 234 14.39 -26.57 -11.73
CA ALA A 234 15.49 -25.66 -11.43
C ALA A 234 15.05 -24.20 -11.62
N THR A 235 15.16 -23.40 -10.56
CA THR A 235 14.74 -21.99 -10.56
C THR A 235 15.60 -21.13 -11.46
N ARG A 236 16.82 -21.57 -11.78
CA ARG A 236 17.87 -20.82 -12.47
C ARG A 236 18.31 -19.54 -11.75
N MET A 237 17.89 -19.31 -10.51
CA MET A 237 18.22 -18.11 -9.75
C MET A 237 19.38 -18.36 -8.77
N GLN A 238 20.26 -17.38 -8.66
CA GLN A 238 21.30 -17.28 -7.64
C GLN A 238 21.22 -15.91 -6.98
N VAL A 239 21.50 -15.85 -5.68
CA VAL A 239 21.76 -14.58 -4.98
C VAL A 239 23.17 -14.12 -5.38
N ALA A 240 23.31 -12.85 -5.75
CA ALA A 240 24.60 -12.24 -6.07
C ALA A 240 24.98 -11.24 -4.97
N LEU A 241 26.13 -11.46 -4.32
CA LEU A 241 26.65 -10.56 -3.27
C LEU A 241 28.07 -10.11 -3.62
N SER A 242 28.40 -8.85 -3.37
CA SER A 242 29.79 -8.37 -3.33
C SER A 242 30.08 -7.66 -2.01
N PHE A 243 31.35 -7.52 -1.68
CA PHE A 243 31.83 -6.97 -0.40
C PHE A 243 32.65 -5.70 -0.63
N GLU A 244 32.78 -4.84 0.39
CA GLU A 244 33.46 -3.54 0.26
C GLU A 244 34.96 -3.66 -0.05
N ASP A 245 35.60 -4.77 0.29
CA ASP A 245 37.01 -5.06 -0.04
C ASP A 245 37.22 -5.40 -1.54
N ALA A 246 36.17 -5.87 -2.23
CA ALA A 246 36.18 -6.18 -3.65
C ALA A 246 34.79 -5.99 -4.30
N PRO A 247 34.29 -4.75 -4.42
CA PRO A 247 32.89 -4.48 -4.79
C PRO A 247 32.52 -4.90 -6.22
N GLY A 248 33.51 -5.10 -7.10
CA GLY A 248 33.34 -5.61 -8.47
C GLY A 248 33.32 -7.14 -8.59
N THR A 249 33.66 -7.87 -7.52
CA THR A 249 33.73 -9.34 -7.53
C THR A 249 32.54 -9.91 -6.76
N PHE A 250 31.73 -10.71 -7.45
CA PHE A 250 30.51 -11.29 -6.87
C PHE A 250 30.71 -12.76 -6.48
N ILE A 251 30.13 -13.14 -5.35
CA ILE A 251 29.81 -14.52 -5.02
C ILE A 251 28.37 -14.83 -5.45
N TYR A 252 28.11 -16.08 -5.80
CA TYR A 252 26.79 -16.53 -6.25
C TYR A 252 26.29 -17.71 -5.41
N LEU A 253 25.12 -17.56 -4.78
CA LEU A 253 24.51 -18.57 -3.93
C LEU A 253 23.24 -19.11 -4.62
N SER A 254 23.28 -20.34 -5.11
CA SER A 254 22.16 -20.95 -5.84
C SER A 254 21.00 -21.30 -4.92
N VAL A 255 19.77 -20.95 -5.29
CA VAL A 255 18.56 -21.43 -4.60
C VAL A 255 18.07 -22.80 -5.12
N GLY A 256 18.73 -23.34 -6.15
CA GLY A 256 18.45 -24.69 -6.67
C GLY A 256 17.06 -24.84 -7.29
N ASN A 257 16.42 -25.98 -7.04
CA ASN A 257 15.05 -26.27 -7.47
C ASN A 257 14.04 -25.65 -6.50
N ALA A 258 12.83 -25.37 -6.98
CA ALA A 258 11.74 -24.94 -6.09
C ALA A 258 11.08 -26.17 -5.42
N PRO A 259 11.02 -26.25 -4.08
CA PRO A 259 10.33 -27.35 -3.40
C PRO A 259 8.82 -27.42 -3.69
N THR A 260 8.18 -26.28 -3.94
CA THR A 260 6.74 -26.16 -4.22
C THR A 260 6.48 -25.19 -5.36
N THR A 261 5.27 -25.23 -5.93
CA THR A 261 4.79 -24.23 -6.90
C THR A 261 4.42 -22.88 -6.25
N GLY A 262 4.38 -22.83 -4.91
CA GLY A 262 4.06 -21.65 -4.12
C GLY A 262 5.30 -20.82 -3.75
N TRP A 263 5.19 -20.10 -2.63
CA TRP A 263 6.31 -19.39 -2.03
C TRP A 263 7.28 -20.38 -1.38
N ASN A 264 8.55 -20.31 -1.79
CA ASN A 264 9.65 -21.11 -1.29
C ASN A 264 10.63 -20.23 -0.53
N THR A 265 11.35 -20.80 0.44
CA THR A 265 12.33 -20.05 1.23
C THR A 265 13.67 -20.76 1.24
N THR A 266 14.75 -20.01 1.00
CA THR A 266 16.13 -20.48 1.17
C THR A 266 16.86 -19.55 2.13
N THR A 267 17.65 -20.12 3.03
CA THR A 267 18.51 -19.38 3.96
C THR A 267 19.95 -19.87 3.83
N PHE A 268 20.86 -18.95 3.51
CA PHE A 268 22.30 -19.21 3.40
C PHE A 268 23.02 -18.73 4.66
N SER A 269 24.04 -19.47 5.09
CA SER A 269 25.02 -18.96 6.06
C SER A 269 26.01 -18.05 5.35
N LEU A 270 26.32 -16.88 5.92
CA LEU A 270 27.37 -15.99 5.46
C LEU A 270 28.61 -16.01 6.38
N GLY A 271 28.66 -16.90 7.38
CA GLY A 271 29.74 -16.94 8.37
C GLY A 271 31.15 -17.09 7.79
N ALA A 272 31.29 -17.71 6.61
CA ALA A 272 32.57 -17.79 5.88
C ALA A 272 33.12 -16.41 5.44
N TYR A 273 32.28 -15.38 5.47
CA TYR A 273 32.62 -13.99 5.13
C TYR A 273 32.62 -13.07 6.36
N ALA A 274 32.66 -13.63 7.57
CA ALA A 274 32.71 -12.85 8.80
C ALA A 274 33.87 -11.84 8.79
N GLY A 275 33.62 -10.63 9.29
CA GLY A 275 34.55 -9.49 9.27
C GLY A 275 34.46 -8.63 8.00
N LYS A 276 33.77 -9.09 6.94
CA LYS A 276 33.50 -8.28 5.74
C LYS A 276 32.22 -7.44 5.89
N LYS A 277 32.01 -6.54 4.93
CA LYS A 277 30.76 -5.78 4.77
C LYS A 277 30.19 -5.99 3.37
N ILE A 278 28.91 -6.33 3.28
CA ILE A 278 28.20 -6.45 2.00
C ILE A 278 28.07 -5.06 1.38
N ALA A 279 28.55 -4.91 0.15
CA ALA A 279 28.50 -3.68 -0.65
C ALA A 279 27.34 -3.67 -1.65
N VAL A 280 27.06 -4.82 -2.28
CA VAL A 280 26.00 -4.96 -3.29
C VAL A 280 25.21 -6.23 -3.03
N MET A 281 23.89 -6.12 -3.10
CA MET A 281 22.98 -7.27 -3.17
C MET A 281 22.20 -7.25 -4.49
N GLY A 282 22.16 -8.38 -5.16
CA GLY A 282 21.48 -8.58 -6.43
C GLY A 282 21.09 -10.04 -6.67
N LEU A 283 20.67 -10.33 -7.89
CA LEU A 283 20.24 -11.65 -8.34
C LEU A 283 20.91 -11.98 -9.67
N ARG A 284 21.26 -13.25 -9.88
CA ARG A 284 21.71 -13.81 -11.16
C ARG A 284 20.74 -14.86 -11.66
N PHE A 285 20.48 -14.87 -12.96
CA PHE A 285 19.63 -15.85 -13.64
C PHE A 285 20.41 -16.56 -14.74
N LEU A 286 20.39 -17.89 -14.76
CA LEU A 286 21.15 -18.72 -15.70
C LEU A 286 20.27 -19.18 -16.87
N GLY A 287 20.58 -18.74 -18.09
CA GLY A 287 19.69 -18.92 -19.25
C GLY A 287 19.91 -20.14 -20.14
N SER A 288 20.55 -21.20 -19.63
CA SER A 288 20.75 -22.44 -20.39
C SER A 288 20.15 -23.65 -19.65
N PRO A 289 19.26 -24.44 -20.31
CA PRO A 289 18.61 -24.16 -21.59
C PRO A 289 17.67 -22.95 -21.51
N ALA A 290 17.30 -22.39 -22.65
CA ALA A 290 16.47 -21.19 -22.74
C ALA A 290 15.03 -21.43 -22.27
N ILE A 291 14.42 -20.41 -21.66
CA ILE A 291 13.02 -20.41 -21.19
C ILE A 291 12.33 -19.17 -21.74
N ASN A 292 11.29 -19.34 -22.56
CA ASN A 292 10.65 -18.22 -23.26
C ASN A 292 9.77 -17.33 -22.36
N ASP A 293 9.06 -17.92 -21.40
CA ASP A 293 8.23 -17.21 -20.41
C ASP A 293 8.78 -17.49 -19.01
N TYR A 294 9.94 -16.94 -18.70
CA TYR A 294 10.51 -17.04 -17.37
C TYR A 294 9.87 -15.99 -16.45
N GLN A 295 9.36 -16.41 -15.29
CA GLN A 295 8.86 -15.52 -14.26
C GLN A 295 9.34 -15.95 -12.87
N MET A 296 9.99 -15.02 -12.18
CA MET A 296 10.44 -15.19 -10.80
C MET A 296 9.88 -14.04 -9.97
N ARG A 297 9.23 -14.35 -8.85
CA ARG A 297 8.80 -13.39 -7.84
C ARG A 297 9.68 -13.51 -6.61
N ILE A 298 10.06 -12.39 -6.02
CA ILE A 298 10.83 -12.31 -4.79
C ILE A 298 9.97 -11.53 -3.80
N GLY A 299 9.54 -12.25 -2.77
CA GLY A 299 8.63 -11.76 -1.74
C GLY A 299 9.33 -11.34 -0.45
N ARG A 300 10.60 -11.72 -0.27
CA ARG A 300 11.45 -11.22 0.81
C ARG A 300 12.93 -11.37 0.48
N ILE A 301 13.71 -10.35 0.85
CA ILE A 301 15.15 -10.45 1.09
C ILE A 301 15.39 -10.03 2.54
N ALA A 302 16.17 -10.83 3.27
CA ALA A 302 16.56 -10.52 4.65
C ALA A 302 18.04 -10.85 4.89
N VAL A 303 18.75 -9.96 5.58
CA VAL A 303 20.08 -10.19 6.13
C VAL A 303 20.03 -9.92 7.62
N TYR A 304 20.40 -10.89 8.44
CA TYR A 304 20.24 -10.80 9.90
C TYR A 304 21.15 -11.81 10.60
N ASP A 305 21.38 -11.60 11.90
CA ASP A 305 22.16 -12.53 12.73
C ASP A 305 21.25 -13.51 13.48
N GLY A 306 21.72 -14.76 13.62
CA GLY A 306 21.11 -15.77 14.47
C GLY A 306 20.54 -16.98 13.71
N PRO A 307 19.42 -17.57 14.17
CA PRO A 307 18.93 -18.85 13.64
C PRO A 307 18.43 -18.76 12.19
N ALA A 308 18.42 -19.89 11.48
CA ALA A 308 17.97 -19.95 10.08
C ALA A 308 16.51 -19.48 9.86
N THR A 309 15.68 -19.54 10.90
CA THR A 309 14.36 -18.89 10.95
C THR A 309 14.41 -17.77 11.98
N PRO A 310 14.03 -16.53 11.63
CA PRO A 310 14.04 -15.40 12.56
C PRO A 310 13.32 -15.70 13.88
N ALA A 311 13.95 -15.34 14.99
CA ALA A 311 13.39 -15.55 16.32
C ALA A 311 12.10 -14.73 16.52
N ALA A 312 11.13 -15.32 17.21
CA ALA A 312 9.89 -14.64 17.59
C ALA A 312 10.16 -13.58 18.67
N PRO A 313 9.68 -12.33 18.51
CA PRO A 313 9.68 -11.37 19.61
C PRO A 313 8.66 -11.75 20.69
N ALA A 314 8.78 -11.14 21.87
CA ALA A 314 7.74 -11.20 22.88
C ALA A 314 6.43 -10.59 22.36
N PRO A 315 5.26 -11.09 22.78
CA PRO A 315 3.98 -10.53 22.37
C PRO A 315 3.74 -9.13 22.95
N ALA A 316 2.76 -8.42 22.38
CA ALA A 316 2.17 -7.26 23.03
C ALA A 316 1.43 -7.69 24.30
N MET A 317 1.45 -6.84 25.33
CA MET A 317 0.76 -7.11 26.60
C MET A 317 -0.33 -6.06 26.84
N ASN A 318 -1.27 -6.34 27.75
CA ASN A 318 -2.30 -5.39 28.17
C ASN A 318 -3.10 -4.78 27.00
N LEU A 319 -3.41 -5.61 25.99
CA LEU A 319 -4.26 -5.24 24.86
C LEU A 319 -5.66 -4.87 25.34
N ARG A 320 -6.11 -3.66 24.99
CA ARG A 320 -7.37 -3.10 25.51
C ARG A 320 -8.03 -2.15 24.52
N VAL A 321 -9.36 -2.02 24.65
CA VAL A 321 -10.13 -0.96 24.00
C VAL A 321 -10.01 0.32 24.83
N VAL A 322 -9.57 1.41 24.20
CA VAL A 322 -9.59 2.76 24.80
C VAL A 322 -10.92 3.46 24.50
N LYS A 323 -11.46 3.25 23.30
CA LYS A 323 -12.77 3.74 22.89
C LYS A 323 -13.37 2.81 21.85
N LYS A 324 -14.68 2.62 21.89
CA LYS A 324 -15.45 2.04 20.79
C LYS A 324 -16.71 2.85 20.56
N ASP A 325 -17.10 2.99 19.30
CA ASP A 325 -18.32 3.66 18.87
C ASP A 325 -19.04 2.72 17.88
N ALA A 326 -20.35 2.52 18.05
CA ALA A 326 -21.14 1.76 17.09
C ALA A 326 -21.43 2.62 15.86
N LEU A 327 -21.07 2.12 14.68
CA LEU A 327 -21.39 2.77 13.41
C LEU A 327 -22.75 2.30 12.90
N ASP A 328 -23.04 1.02 13.15
CA ASP A 328 -24.31 0.36 12.93
C ASP A 328 -24.45 -0.81 13.94
N ALA A 329 -25.47 -1.65 13.80
CA ALA A 329 -25.68 -2.77 14.73
C ALA A 329 -24.61 -3.87 14.64
N ASP A 330 -23.86 -3.93 13.54
CA ASP A 330 -22.92 -4.99 13.19
C ASP A 330 -21.45 -4.50 13.13
N THR A 331 -21.23 -3.18 13.13
CA THR A 331 -19.94 -2.54 12.88
C THR A 331 -19.55 -1.58 13.99
N LEU A 332 -18.32 -1.72 14.49
CA LEU A 332 -17.71 -0.84 15.48
C LEU A 332 -16.51 -0.09 14.89
N ALA A 333 -16.37 1.19 15.22
CA ALA A 333 -15.09 1.89 15.19
C ALA A 333 -14.38 1.69 16.53
N ILE A 334 -13.12 1.25 16.53
CA ILE A 334 -12.41 0.81 17.75
C ILE A 334 -11.03 1.48 17.83
N ARG A 335 -10.71 2.08 18.97
CA ARG A 335 -9.36 2.53 19.32
C ARG A 335 -8.72 1.53 20.27
N LEU A 336 -7.69 0.85 19.80
CA LEU A 336 -6.90 -0.11 20.58
C LEU A 336 -5.64 0.55 21.14
N LYS A 337 -5.24 0.08 22.32
CA LYS A 337 -3.92 0.34 22.90
C LYS A 337 -3.40 -0.94 23.55
N TRP A 338 -2.10 -1.10 23.58
CA TRP A 338 -1.41 -2.16 24.30
C TRP A 338 -0.11 -1.62 24.88
N ASP A 339 0.57 -2.44 25.65
CA ASP A 339 1.92 -2.19 26.08
C ASP A 339 2.86 -2.85 25.08
N ALA A 340 3.90 -2.10 24.65
CA ALA A 340 4.81 -2.55 23.63
C ALA A 340 5.50 -3.86 24.04
N SER A 341 5.83 -4.69 23.05
CA SER A 341 6.69 -5.87 23.24
C SER A 341 7.95 -5.48 24.01
N SER A 342 8.38 -6.34 24.93
CA SER A 342 9.67 -6.19 25.61
C SER A 342 10.86 -6.46 24.69
N THR A 343 10.64 -7.02 23.51
CA THR A 343 11.68 -7.15 22.48
C THR A 343 11.90 -5.79 21.80
N ALA A 344 13.13 -5.30 21.83
CA ALA A 344 13.52 -4.08 21.12
C ALA A 344 13.45 -4.27 19.59
N GLY A 345 13.27 -3.18 18.85
CA GLY A 345 13.30 -3.22 17.39
C GLY A 345 12.09 -3.94 16.77
N ILE A 346 10.89 -3.80 17.35
CA ILE A 346 9.66 -4.19 16.67
C ILE A 346 9.52 -3.38 15.38
N HIS A 347 9.39 -4.07 14.25
CA HIS A 347 9.09 -3.44 12.96
C HIS A 347 7.67 -2.86 12.97
N HIS A 348 6.71 -3.69 13.35
CA HIS A 348 5.30 -3.29 13.49
C HIS A 348 4.49 -4.31 14.28
N TYR A 349 3.29 -3.93 14.64
CA TYR A 349 2.22 -4.81 15.11
C TYR A 349 1.23 -5.04 13.98
N ARG A 350 0.81 -6.29 13.80
CA ARG A 350 -0.30 -6.69 12.92
C ARG A 350 -1.60 -6.68 13.71
N ILE A 351 -2.67 -6.16 13.11
CA ILE A 351 -4.02 -6.16 13.68
C ILE A 351 -4.92 -6.94 12.72
N VAL A 352 -5.51 -8.00 13.24
CA VAL A 352 -6.36 -8.95 12.51
C VAL A 352 -7.66 -9.14 13.27
N GLN A 353 -8.75 -9.35 12.55
CA GLN A 353 -9.97 -9.92 13.12
C GLN A 353 -10.02 -11.41 12.84
N LEU A 354 -10.24 -12.19 13.89
CA LEU A 354 -10.54 -13.61 13.79
C LEU A 354 -12.05 -13.79 13.61
N MET A 355 -12.45 -14.49 12.55
CA MET A 355 -13.84 -14.79 12.21
C MET A 355 -14.28 -16.14 12.84
N PRO A 356 -15.59 -16.39 13.03
CA PRO A 356 -16.10 -17.65 13.62
C PRO A 356 -15.70 -18.91 12.85
N ASN A 357 -15.57 -18.79 11.53
CA ASN A 357 -15.14 -19.90 10.65
C ASN A 357 -13.62 -20.15 10.70
N GLY A 358 -12.88 -19.50 11.61
CA GLY A 358 -11.43 -19.60 11.76
C GLY A 358 -10.62 -18.76 10.77
N THR A 359 -11.28 -18.07 9.82
CA THR A 359 -10.57 -17.21 8.86
C THR A 359 -10.13 -15.91 9.52
N ARG A 360 -9.03 -15.33 9.01
CA ARG A 360 -8.43 -14.10 9.51
C ARG A 360 -8.60 -12.99 8.49
N ARG A 361 -9.14 -11.86 8.93
CA ARG A 361 -9.27 -10.64 8.12
C ARG A 361 -8.24 -9.62 8.57
N TRP A 362 -7.41 -9.16 7.63
CA TRP A 362 -6.48 -8.06 7.90
C TRP A 362 -7.24 -6.76 8.20
N LEU A 363 -6.87 -6.09 9.29
CA LEU A 363 -7.41 -4.77 9.66
C LEU A 363 -6.36 -3.66 9.52
N GLY A 364 -5.08 -3.98 9.67
CA GLY A 364 -3.99 -3.02 9.48
C GLY A 364 -2.73 -3.36 10.27
N GLY A 365 -1.78 -2.44 10.25
CA GLY A 365 -0.54 -2.55 11.01
C GLY A 365 0.03 -1.20 11.38
N THR A 366 0.84 -1.15 12.44
CA THR A 366 1.41 0.09 12.97
C THR A 366 2.75 -0.17 13.66
N PRO A 367 3.74 0.73 13.53
CA PRO A 367 4.99 0.62 14.30
C PRO A 367 4.77 0.89 15.80
N GLY A 368 3.70 1.61 16.16
CA GLY A 368 3.41 2.02 17.54
C GLY A 368 2.44 1.10 18.30
N PRO A 369 2.30 1.28 19.62
CA PRO A 369 1.49 0.41 20.47
C PRO A 369 -0.01 0.79 20.55
N ALA A 370 -0.53 1.39 19.48
CA ALA A 370 -1.92 1.82 19.40
C ALA A 370 -2.39 1.81 17.94
N PHE A 371 -3.66 1.48 17.74
CA PHE A 371 -4.25 1.40 16.40
C PHE A 371 -5.73 1.79 16.41
N PHE A 372 -6.15 2.51 15.37
CA PHE A 372 -7.56 2.82 15.13
C PHE A 372 -8.09 1.89 14.04
N ILE A 373 -9.09 1.09 14.39
CA ILE A 373 -9.83 0.26 13.45
C ILE A 373 -11.07 1.07 13.02
N PRO A 374 -11.14 1.57 11.78
CA PRO A 374 -12.24 2.41 11.34
C PRO A 374 -13.56 1.64 11.19
N SER A 375 -13.48 0.33 10.92
CA SER A 375 -14.65 -0.52 10.68
C SER A 375 -14.29 -1.98 11.01
N ALA A 376 -14.63 -2.41 12.23
CA ALA A 376 -14.61 -3.81 12.64
C ALA A 376 -16.04 -4.33 12.61
N ARG A 377 -16.34 -5.20 11.65
CA ARG A 377 -17.69 -5.76 11.46
C ARG A 377 -17.75 -7.21 11.88
N ARG A 378 -18.75 -7.59 12.69
CA ARG A 378 -19.04 -8.98 13.05
C ARG A 378 -19.55 -9.78 11.84
N LEU A 379 -19.44 -11.11 11.87
CA LEU A 379 -20.13 -12.00 10.95
C LEU A 379 -21.35 -12.64 11.61
N SER A 380 -22.46 -12.69 10.88
CA SER A 380 -23.69 -13.35 11.34
C SER A 380 -24.17 -12.80 12.71
N SER A 381 -24.57 -13.69 13.62
CA SER A 381 -25.06 -13.39 14.97
C SER A 381 -23.96 -13.30 16.05
N GLU A 382 -22.70 -13.06 15.67
CA GLU A 382 -21.60 -12.87 16.63
C GLU A 382 -21.95 -11.82 17.71
N SER A 383 -21.83 -12.20 18.98
CA SER A 383 -21.98 -11.28 20.10
C SER A 383 -20.70 -10.50 20.41
N ASN A 384 -19.56 -10.94 19.86
CA ASN A 384 -18.25 -10.35 20.08
C ASN A 384 -17.44 -10.34 18.78
N ILE A 385 -16.66 -9.29 18.57
CA ILE A 385 -15.59 -9.26 17.57
C ILE A 385 -14.30 -9.68 18.25
N THR A 386 -13.62 -10.69 17.73
CA THR A 386 -12.32 -11.12 18.24
C THR A 386 -11.19 -10.45 17.47
N LEU A 387 -10.36 -9.68 18.17
CA LEU A 387 -9.22 -8.96 17.62
C LEU A 387 -7.92 -9.63 18.06
N GLU A 388 -7.02 -9.82 17.11
CA GLU A 388 -5.69 -10.40 17.29
C GLU A 388 -4.63 -9.31 17.02
N VAL A 389 -3.67 -9.18 17.94
CA VAL A 389 -2.48 -8.34 17.78
C VAL A 389 -1.23 -9.20 17.85
N THR A 390 -0.38 -9.10 16.82
CA THR A 390 0.90 -9.83 16.77
C THR A 390 2.06 -8.87 16.57
N ALA A 391 3.06 -8.92 17.45
CA ALA A 391 4.30 -8.17 17.27
C ALA A 391 5.16 -8.83 16.18
N VAL A 392 5.77 -8.03 15.32
CA VAL A 392 6.68 -8.46 14.26
C VAL A 392 8.03 -7.81 14.50
N GLY A 393 9.06 -8.62 14.77
CA GLY A 393 10.41 -8.13 15.04
C GLY A 393 11.10 -7.60 13.79
N ALA A 394 12.23 -6.91 13.94
CA ALA A 394 12.98 -6.33 12.81
C ALA A 394 13.41 -7.38 11.76
N ALA A 395 13.70 -8.62 12.16
CA ALA A 395 13.99 -9.73 11.25
C ALA A 395 12.72 -10.46 10.74
N TYR A 396 11.53 -9.92 10.99
CA TYR A 396 10.22 -10.47 10.63
C TYR A 396 9.84 -11.80 11.32
N GLY A 397 10.43 -12.09 12.48
CA GLY A 397 9.88 -13.08 13.39
C GLY A 397 8.56 -12.60 14.00
N ALA A 398 7.61 -13.51 14.20
CA ALA A 398 6.27 -13.23 14.69
C ALA A 398 6.09 -13.69 16.14
N SER A 399 5.58 -12.83 17.02
CA SER A 399 5.22 -13.25 18.38
C SER A 399 4.06 -14.23 18.39
N SER A 400 3.77 -14.81 19.57
CA SER A 400 2.43 -15.32 19.85
C SER A 400 1.38 -14.21 19.74
N VAL A 401 0.12 -14.60 19.56
CA VAL A 401 -1.00 -13.66 19.36
C VAL A 401 -1.50 -13.16 20.72
N ALA A 402 -1.69 -11.85 20.86
CA ALA A 402 -2.49 -11.26 21.92
C ALA A 402 -3.93 -11.10 21.41
N THR A 403 -4.91 -11.61 22.15
CA THR A 403 -6.31 -11.64 21.72
C THR A 403 -7.18 -10.77 22.63
N LEU A 404 -8.15 -10.08 22.05
CA LEU A 404 -9.15 -9.28 22.76
C LEU A 404 -10.53 -9.49 22.13
N SER A 405 -11.50 -9.93 22.92
CA SER A 405 -12.91 -9.99 22.52
C SER A 405 -13.59 -8.67 22.85
N VAL A 406 -14.19 -8.04 21.84
CA VAL A 406 -14.92 -6.78 21.98
C VAL A 406 -16.42 -7.05 21.82
N PRO A 407 -17.22 -6.86 22.88
CA PRO A 407 -18.67 -7.04 22.79
C PRO A 407 -19.29 -6.10 21.77
N VAL A 408 -20.11 -6.65 20.89
CA VAL A 408 -20.96 -5.91 19.96
C VAL A 408 -22.33 -5.74 20.61
N PRO A 409 -22.98 -4.56 20.51
CA PRO A 409 -24.35 -4.41 20.95
C PRO A 409 -25.26 -5.49 20.37
N ALA A 410 -26.29 -5.89 21.14
CA ALA A 410 -27.35 -6.72 20.60
C ALA A 410 -27.96 -5.99 19.40
N GLY A 411 -28.06 -6.70 18.27
CA GLY A 411 -28.72 -6.15 17.09
C GLY A 411 -30.20 -5.88 17.40
N PRO A 412 -30.83 -4.93 16.69
CA PRO A 412 -32.27 -4.73 16.83
C PRO A 412 -33.02 -6.00 16.40
N ASP A 413 -34.19 -6.24 17.00
CA ASP A 413 -35.07 -7.34 16.59
C ASP A 413 -35.59 -7.07 15.17
N VAL A 414 -35.23 -7.97 14.25
CA VAL A 414 -35.59 -7.94 12.83
C VAL A 414 -36.56 -9.07 12.46
N ALA A 415 -37.03 -9.85 13.43
CA ALA A 415 -37.95 -10.97 13.17
C ALA A 415 -39.29 -10.47 12.59
N ASN A 416 -39.71 -9.26 12.96
CA ASN A 416 -40.96 -8.65 12.54
C ASN A 416 -40.76 -7.73 11.32
N ARG A 417 -40.69 -8.33 10.13
CA ARG A 417 -40.55 -7.57 8.88
C ARG A 417 -41.82 -6.77 8.57
N LEU A 418 -41.69 -5.44 8.45
CA LEU A 418 -42.76 -4.58 7.93
C LEU A 418 -42.91 -4.77 6.42
N THR A 419 -44.16 -4.85 5.95
CA THR A 419 -44.52 -4.98 4.53
C THR A 419 -45.43 -3.82 4.12
N GLY A 420 -45.49 -3.55 2.82
CA GLY A 420 -46.28 -2.45 2.26
C GLY A 420 -46.32 -2.50 0.74
N THR A 421 -46.99 -1.52 0.15
CA THR A 421 -46.99 -1.31 -1.31
C THR A 421 -45.75 -0.52 -1.69
N TRP A 422 -45.04 -0.97 -2.73
CA TRP A 422 -43.89 -0.24 -3.28
C TRP A 422 -44.29 1.16 -3.76
N VAL A 423 -43.44 2.14 -3.46
CA VAL A 423 -43.51 3.52 -3.96
C VAL A 423 -42.09 3.97 -4.32
N GLY A 424 -41.91 4.70 -5.40
CA GLY A 424 -40.58 5.16 -5.80
C GLY A 424 -40.52 5.66 -7.24
N THR A 425 -39.31 5.99 -7.66
CA THR A 425 -38.99 6.32 -9.06
C THR A 425 -39.28 5.10 -9.95
N PRO A 426 -40.10 5.25 -11.01
CA PRO A 426 -40.43 4.15 -11.91
C PRO A 426 -39.29 3.80 -12.87
N GLY A 427 -39.35 2.60 -13.44
CA GLY A 427 -38.43 2.13 -14.47
C GLY A 427 -37.10 1.59 -13.93
N SER A 428 -36.22 1.26 -14.86
CA SER A 428 -34.85 0.81 -14.59
C SER A 428 -33.94 1.22 -15.74
N TRP A 429 -32.63 1.27 -15.49
CA TRP A 429 -31.62 1.54 -16.50
C TRP A 429 -31.80 0.59 -17.70
N ALA A 430 -31.82 1.18 -18.90
CA ALA A 430 -32.02 0.49 -20.17
C ALA A 430 -33.25 -0.44 -20.23
N ASN A 431 -34.27 -0.23 -19.38
CA ASN A 431 -35.42 -1.13 -19.22
C ASN A 431 -35.03 -2.58 -18.88
N GLY A 432 -33.92 -2.78 -18.17
CA GLY A 432 -33.38 -4.10 -17.81
C GLY A 432 -34.19 -4.92 -16.80
N GLY A 433 -35.18 -4.33 -16.12
CA GLY A 433 -36.05 -5.01 -15.15
C GLY A 433 -35.58 -4.92 -13.68
N ASP A 434 -34.46 -4.25 -13.41
CA ASP A 434 -33.93 -3.95 -12.08
C ASP A 434 -34.67 -2.74 -11.46
N THR A 435 -35.99 -2.91 -11.26
CA THR A 435 -36.91 -1.87 -10.80
C THR A 435 -36.89 -1.69 -9.27
N GLY A 436 -37.41 -0.55 -8.79
CA GLY A 436 -37.35 -0.19 -7.37
C GLY A 436 -37.96 -1.20 -6.40
N ASP A 437 -38.94 -2.02 -6.83
CA ASP A 437 -39.57 -3.06 -6.00
C ASP A 437 -38.62 -4.22 -5.66
N LYS A 438 -37.58 -4.43 -6.49
CA LYS A 438 -36.62 -5.53 -6.33
C LYS A 438 -35.86 -5.47 -5.00
N VAL A 439 -35.65 -4.28 -4.45
CA VAL A 439 -34.96 -4.12 -3.14
C VAL A 439 -35.75 -4.73 -1.97
N PHE A 440 -37.02 -5.09 -2.19
CA PHE A 440 -37.90 -5.67 -1.18
C PHE A 440 -38.25 -7.15 -1.45
N ASP A 441 -37.63 -7.84 -2.40
CA ASP A 441 -37.90 -9.27 -2.63
C ASP A 441 -37.11 -10.21 -1.69
N GLY A 442 -36.10 -9.67 -0.99
CA GLY A 442 -35.24 -10.39 -0.05
C GLY A 442 -34.00 -11.06 -0.66
N SER A 443 -33.83 -10.96 -1.98
CA SER A 443 -32.65 -11.45 -2.71
C SER A 443 -31.55 -10.38 -2.72
N LEU A 444 -30.30 -10.81 -2.48
CA LEU A 444 -29.12 -9.95 -2.61
C LEU A 444 -28.57 -9.89 -4.05
N ASN A 445 -29.20 -10.63 -4.97
CA ASN A 445 -28.83 -10.67 -6.38
C ASN A 445 -29.72 -9.78 -7.27
N THR A 446 -30.80 -9.25 -6.71
CA THR A 446 -31.71 -8.30 -7.37
C THR A 446 -31.52 -6.94 -6.69
N PHE A 447 -31.66 -5.87 -7.46
CA PHE A 447 -31.35 -4.51 -7.02
C PHE A 447 -32.19 -3.50 -7.80
N PHE A 448 -32.16 -2.24 -7.34
CA PHE A 448 -32.67 -1.11 -8.12
C PHE A 448 -31.51 -0.50 -8.90
N ASP A 449 -31.64 -0.39 -10.22
CA ASP A 449 -30.71 0.36 -11.09
C ASP A 449 -31.53 1.41 -11.81
N ALA A 450 -31.64 2.61 -11.24
CA ALA A 450 -32.56 3.62 -11.73
C ALA A 450 -32.09 4.21 -13.07
N GLN A 451 -33.03 4.58 -13.93
CA GLN A 451 -32.73 5.29 -15.17
C GLN A 451 -32.19 6.72 -14.90
N GLU A 452 -32.66 7.33 -13.81
CA GLU A 452 -32.32 8.70 -13.41
C GLU A 452 -31.19 8.70 -12.39
N THR A 453 -30.35 9.74 -12.40
CA THR A 453 -29.25 9.90 -11.44
C THR A 453 -29.77 10.08 -10.02
N SER A 454 -30.81 10.89 -9.83
CA SER A 454 -31.48 11.07 -8.54
C SER A 454 -32.74 10.20 -8.46
N ALA A 455 -32.69 9.10 -7.72
CA ALA A 455 -33.78 8.14 -7.61
C ALA A 455 -34.06 7.75 -6.16
N TRP A 456 -35.26 7.22 -5.92
CA TRP A 456 -35.64 6.72 -4.61
C TRP A 456 -36.58 5.52 -4.72
N THR A 457 -36.57 4.68 -3.69
CA THR A 457 -37.45 3.52 -3.57
C THR A 457 -37.87 3.33 -2.12
N GLY A 458 -39.09 2.88 -1.88
CA GLY A 458 -39.69 2.85 -0.57
C GLY A 458 -40.94 1.98 -0.48
N LEU A 459 -41.51 1.96 0.73
CA LEU A 459 -42.76 1.28 1.05
C LEU A 459 -43.75 2.26 1.66
N ASN A 460 -45.00 2.15 1.21
CA ASN A 460 -46.18 2.64 1.92
C ASN A 460 -46.74 1.47 2.74
N PHE A 461 -46.64 1.53 4.06
CA PHE A 461 -47.10 0.47 4.96
C PHE A 461 -48.64 0.35 5.04
N GLY A 462 -49.40 1.23 4.38
CA GLY A 462 -50.86 1.27 4.41
C GLY A 462 -51.45 1.85 5.70
N ALA A 463 -50.73 1.75 6.81
CA ALA A 463 -51.02 2.37 8.10
C ALA A 463 -49.71 2.79 8.77
N GLN A 464 -49.80 3.63 9.81
CA GLN A 464 -48.63 3.97 10.61
C GLN A 464 -48.05 2.72 11.30
N ARG A 465 -46.76 2.52 11.15
CA ARG A 465 -45.97 1.43 11.75
C ARG A 465 -44.78 2.01 12.51
N ARG A 466 -44.38 1.33 13.57
CA ARG A 466 -43.17 1.68 14.32
C ARG A 466 -41.97 1.04 13.64
N ILE A 467 -41.03 1.85 13.16
CA ILE A 467 -39.77 1.38 12.58
C ILE A 467 -38.72 1.34 13.69
N THR A 468 -38.30 0.14 14.09
CA THR A 468 -37.25 -0.07 15.12
C THR A 468 -35.87 -0.25 14.51
N ALA A 469 -35.81 -0.79 13.29
CA ALA A 469 -34.61 -0.96 12.50
C ALA A 469 -34.95 -1.16 11.04
N PHE A 470 -33.94 -1.05 10.18
CA PHE A 470 -34.03 -1.46 8.80
C PHE A 470 -32.72 -2.12 8.35
N ARG A 471 -32.80 -2.87 7.26
CA ARG A 471 -31.65 -3.53 6.63
C ARG A 471 -31.52 -3.09 5.19
N TYR A 472 -30.29 -2.96 4.73
CA TYR A 472 -29.98 -2.66 3.34
C TYR A 472 -28.70 -3.38 2.91
N ALA A 473 -28.56 -3.60 1.61
CA ALA A 473 -27.34 -4.12 1.00
C ALA A 473 -27.13 -3.40 -0.34
N PRO A 474 -25.87 -3.17 -0.74
CA PRO A 474 -25.58 -2.57 -2.03
C PRO A 474 -25.78 -3.56 -3.17
N ARG A 475 -25.92 -3.03 -4.39
CA ARG A 475 -25.68 -3.81 -5.61
C ARG A 475 -24.23 -4.29 -5.60
N GLY A 476 -24.02 -5.60 -5.79
CA GLY A 476 -22.68 -6.18 -5.83
C GLY A 476 -21.77 -5.51 -6.85
N GLY A 477 -20.59 -5.06 -6.43
CA GLY A 477 -19.61 -4.33 -7.24
C GLY A 477 -19.85 -2.81 -7.34
N TRP A 478 -20.92 -2.28 -6.75
CA TRP A 478 -21.33 -0.88 -6.91
C TRP A 478 -21.71 -0.19 -5.59
N ALA A 479 -21.23 -0.69 -4.45
CA ALA A 479 -21.55 -0.15 -3.13
C ALA A 479 -21.24 1.35 -2.95
N TRP A 480 -20.20 1.85 -3.62
CA TRP A 480 -19.84 3.27 -3.63
C TRP A 480 -20.98 4.20 -4.10
N ARG A 481 -21.92 3.72 -4.93
CA ARG A 481 -23.09 4.52 -5.37
C ARG A 481 -24.00 4.91 -4.21
N MET A 482 -24.07 4.10 -3.16
CA MET A 482 -24.86 4.42 -1.97
C MET A 482 -24.28 5.59 -1.15
N LEU A 483 -23.03 5.99 -1.39
CA LEU A 483 -22.40 7.14 -0.73
C LEU A 483 -22.79 8.49 -1.35
N GLU A 484 -23.37 8.49 -2.55
CA GLU A 484 -23.72 9.70 -3.28
C GLU A 484 -25.05 10.29 -2.78
N GLY A 485 -25.03 10.83 -1.56
CA GLY A 485 -26.24 11.41 -0.95
C GLY A 485 -27.27 10.36 -0.51
N GLY A 486 -26.83 9.12 -0.24
CA GLY A 486 -27.65 8.02 0.25
C GLY A 486 -28.25 8.31 1.62
N VAL A 487 -29.58 8.43 1.68
CA VAL A 487 -30.33 8.71 2.92
C VAL A 487 -31.53 7.78 3.05
N PHE A 488 -31.73 7.23 4.24
CA PHE A 488 -32.96 6.53 4.64
C PHE A 488 -33.85 7.48 5.42
N GLU A 489 -35.09 7.62 4.96
CA GLU A 489 -36.06 8.58 5.51
C GLU A 489 -37.38 7.87 5.80
N ALA A 490 -38.11 8.40 6.78
CA ALA A 490 -39.49 7.99 7.04
C ALA A 490 -40.41 9.20 7.16
N ALA A 491 -41.66 9.05 6.73
CA ALA A 491 -42.62 10.14 6.58
C ALA A 491 -44.05 9.68 6.89
N ASN A 492 -44.96 10.62 7.11
CA ASN A 492 -46.40 10.35 7.17
C ASN A 492 -47.16 10.95 5.99
N GLN A 493 -46.55 11.89 5.25
CA GLN A 493 -47.07 12.41 3.98
C GLN A 493 -46.48 11.66 2.78
N ALA A 494 -47.29 11.47 1.73
CA ALA A 494 -46.90 10.73 0.54
C ALA A 494 -45.82 11.44 -0.30
N ASP A 495 -45.71 12.76 -0.18
CA ASP A 495 -44.70 13.59 -0.84
C ASP A 495 -43.38 13.69 -0.04
N PHE A 496 -43.31 13.05 1.14
CA PHE A 496 -42.16 13.12 2.05
C PHE A 496 -41.82 14.55 2.51
N SER A 497 -42.76 15.49 2.47
CA SER A 497 -42.58 16.86 2.97
C SER A 497 -42.29 16.92 4.48
N ASP A 498 -42.75 15.91 5.22
CA ASP A 498 -42.53 15.71 6.66
C ASP A 498 -41.45 14.67 6.97
N ALA A 499 -40.58 14.37 6.01
CA ALA A 499 -39.58 13.32 6.16
C ALA A 499 -38.60 13.58 7.31
N VAL A 500 -38.38 12.53 8.10
CA VAL A 500 -37.35 12.45 9.13
C VAL A 500 -36.20 11.61 8.58
N ASN A 501 -34.98 12.16 8.59
CA ASN A 501 -33.76 11.41 8.27
C ASN A 501 -33.48 10.40 9.39
N LEU A 502 -33.56 9.12 9.07
CA LEU A 502 -33.25 8.03 10.00
C LEU A 502 -31.79 7.62 9.95
N PHE A 503 -31.13 7.76 8.79
CA PHE A 503 -29.73 7.40 8.61
C PHE A 503 -29.16 7.97 7.30
N THR A 504 -27.89 8.37 7.34
CA THR A 504 -27.11 8.74 6.16
C THR A 504 -25.98 7.75 5.96
N VAL A 505 -25.85 7.22 4.75
CA VAL A 505 -24.77 6.28 4.41
C VAL A 505 -23.47 7.07 4.26
N VAL A 506 -22.58 6.92 5.23
CA VAL A 506 -21.27 7.62 5.27
C VAL A 506 -20.07 6.69 5.10
N ILE A 507 -20.32 5.38 5.08
CA ILE A 507 -19.32 4.33 4.87
C ILE A 507 -19.87 3.35 3.85
N GLU A 508 -19.01 2.94 2.90
CA GLU A 508 -19.38 1.97 1.87
C GLU A 508 -19.85 0.67 2.54
N PRO A 509 -21.11 0.26 2.31
CA PRO A 509 -21.62 -0.99 2.89
C PRO A 509 -20.94 -2.19 2.21
N PRO A 510 -20.73 -3.30 2.93
CA PRO A 510 -20.14 -4.50 2.34
C PRO A 510 -21.09 -5.18 1.34
N ASP A 511 -20.52 -5.65 0.24
CA ASP A 511 -21.21 -6.46 -0.77
C ASP A 511 -21.71 -7.79 -0.21
N GLY A 512 -22.86 -8.24 -0.71
CA GLY A 512 -23.37 -9.58 -0.48
C GLY A 512 -23.83 -9.87 0.96
N VAL A 513 -23.94 -8.85 1.82
CA VAL A 513 -24.47 -8.98 3.18
C VAL A 513 -25.31 -7.77 3.59
N TYR A 514 -26.36 -8.00 4.38
CA TYR A 514 -27.17 -6.91 4.94
C TYR A 514 -26.40 -6.11 5.99
N THR A 515 -26.52 -4.79 5.94
CA THR A 515 -26.19 -3.84 7.02
C THR A 515 -27.45 -3.53 7.80
N THR A 516 -27.42 -3.71 9.12
CA THR A 516 -28.56 -3.46 10.01
C THR A 516 -28.40 -2.13 10.73
N ILE A 517 -29.34 -1.21 10.52
CA ILE A 517 -29.38 0.09 11.21
C ILE A 517 -30.46 0.09 12.28
N PRO A 518 -30.12 0.25 13.56
CA PRO A 518 -31.09 0.51 14.61
C PRO A 518 -31.58 1.96 14.55
N VAL A 519 -32.88 2.18 14.73
CA VAL A 519 -33.46 3.53 14.84
C VAL A 519 -33.41 3.95 16.31
N SER A 520 -32.64 5.00 16.63
CA SER A 520 -32.41 5.45 18.01
C SER A 520 -33.65 5.98 18.71
N HIS A 521 -34.62 6.51 17.95
CA HIS A 521 -35.88 7.07 18.46
C HIS A 521 -37.08 6.58 17.62
N PRO A 522 -37.51 5.33 17.79
CA PRO A 522 -38.51 4.71 16.93
C PRO A 522 -39.87 5.38 17.09
N SER A 523 -40.33 6.02 16.01
CA SER A 523 -41.64 6.70 15.90
C SER A 523 -42.56 5.97 14.93
N LEU A 524 -43.81 6.44 14.84
CA LEU A 524 -44.81 5.91 13.91
C LEU A 524 -44.72 6.62 12.56
N PHE A 525 -44.54 5.84 11.49
CA PHE A 525 -44.45 6.34 10.12
C PHE A 525 -45.32 5.50 9.18
N ARG A 526 -45.89 6.14 8.15
CA ARG A 526 -46.63 5.45 7.09
C ARG A 526 -45.73 5.07 5.91
N TYR A 527 -44.70 5.88 5.65
CA TYR A 527 -43.79 5.72 4.53
C TYR A 527 -42.35 5.56 5.02
N PHE A 528 -41.58 4.75 4.30
CA PHE A 528 -40.13 4.60 4.46
C PHE A 528 -39.49 4.56 3.07
N ARG A 529 -38.37 5.28 2.87
CA ARG A 529 -37.63 5.25 1.61
C ARG A 529 -36.13 5.28 1.80
N PHE A 530 -35.43 4.82 0.76
CA PHE A 530 -34.05 5.17 0.47
C PHE A 530 -34.01 6.09 -0.74
N ARG A 531 -33.17 7.14 -0.71
CA ARG A 531 -32.89 8.02 -1.85
C ARG A 531 -31.39 8.24 -2.03
N SER A 532 -30.96 8.45 -3.27
CA SER A 532 -29.56 8.55 -3.69
C SER A 532 -29.45 9.39 -4.96
N ASN A 533 -28.30 10.05 -5.14
CA ASN A 533 -27.93 10.76 -6.38
C ASN A 533 -27.09 9.89 -7.33
N GLY A 534 -26.89 8.61 -7.01
CA GLY A 534 -26.05 7.65 -7.74
C GLY A 534 -26.80 6.55 -8.48
N HIS A 535 -27.98 6.83 -9.06
CA HIS A 535 -28.87 5.86 -9.74
C HIS A 535 -29.56 4.83 -8.82
N GLY A 536 -29.81 5.20 -7.56
CA GLY A 536 -30.39 4.32 -6.55
C GLY A 536 -29.30 3.56 -5.80
#